data_AF-J3TWB1-F1
#
_entry.id   AF-J3TWB1-F1
#
_cell.length_a   1.000
_cell.length_b   1.000
_cell.length_c   1.000
_cell.angle_alpha   90.00
_cell.angle_beta   90.00
_cell.angle_gamma   90.00
#
_symmetry.space_group_name_H-M   'P 1'
#
loop_
_entity.id
_entity.type
_entity.pdbx_description
1 polymer ?
#
loop_
_entity_poly.entity_id
_entity_poly.type
_entity_poly.pdbx_seq_one_letter_code
_entity_poly.pdbx_strand_id
1 'polypeptide(L)'
;MYKYICKIIKNNFNFIIINNYYNNYNKIIYNNKIKIIFLNLKIPFINNNCKIDKIISSIKSNLLDKIYCFLEKSIEIYIFKIQTINFFYEEVTIPLIINYSNLLYSGQIPSFYNNLFIIEKNKFLIPTSEVILNSLLFFVKKNIFPIKIICNSYCFRKEIGKFGKENSGLKRQQQFKKIEIFQFFYKNNSLERFYSVCSNIIFILNKFKIKFRIIKINSLELNKNSFLSFDIEVFDYYNNIWLELSSISLCINNPFLFYLKKNNYLINASCLPLGRLIYLIFLYYRINNFLVKIPKIINKILTELLKW
;
A
#
# COMPACT_ATOMS: atom_id res chain seq x y z
N MET A 1 41.23 39.90 3.37
CA MET A 1 42.29 39.58 4.37
C MET A 1 41.75 40.02 5.73
N TYR A 2 41.45 39.22 6.76
CA TYR A 2 41.77 37.85 7.16
C TYR A 2 40.62 37.28 8.04
N LYS A 3 40.46 35.95 7.97
CA LYS A 3 39.85 34.94 8.88
C LYS A 3 39.04 35.38 10.10
N TYR A 4 37.88 34.74 10.30
CA TYR A 4 37.43 34.31 11.64
C TYR A 4 36.80 32.91 11.66
N ILE A 5 37.21 32.15 12.68
CA ILE A 5 36.81 30.80 13.06
C ILE A 5 35.47 30.82 13.81
N CYS A 6 34.73 29.72 13.69
CA CYS A 6 33.39 29.40 14.18
C CYS A 6 33.04 29.78 15.65
N LYS A 7 31.77 30.19 15.84
CA LYS A 7 30.89 29.66 16.91
C LYS A 7 29.42 29.63 16.47
N ILE A 8 28.83 28.45 16.62
CA ILE A 8 27.47 27.97 16.31
C ILE A 8 26.48 28.67 17.27
N ILE A 9 25.25 29.07 16.91
CA ILE A 9 24.13 28.26 16.40
C ILE A 9 23.33 29.04 15.33
N LYS A 10 23.38 28.55 14.09
CA LYS A 10 22.60 28.98 12.91
C LYS A 10 21.19 28.36 13.00
N ASN A 11 20.07 29.07 12.81
CA ASN A 11 19.55 29.83 11.66
C ASN A 11 19.02 29.02 10.46
N ASN A 12 17.79 29.39 10.09
CA ASN A 12 17.23 29.61 8.74
C ASN A 12 16.71 28.41 7.94
N PHE A 13 15.48 28.53 7.45
CA PHE A 13 15.22 28.35 6.01
C PHE A 13 14.27 29.41 5.45
N ASN A 14 14.64 29.88 4.26
CA ASN A 14 14.07 30.96 3.46
C ASN A 14 12.78 30.52 2.74
N PHE A 15 11.88 31.47 2.52
CA PHE A 15 10.62 31.31 1.81
C PHE A 15 10.81 31.14 0.29
N ILE A 16 9.94 30.34 -0.35
CA ILE A 16 9.64 30.41 -1.79
C ILE A 16 8.16 30.79 -1.90
N ILE A 17 7.90 31.94 -2.52
CA ILE A 17 6.55 32.41 -2.86
C ILE A 17 6.24 31.91 -4.26
N ILE A 18 5.20 31.10 -4.41
CA ILE A 18 4.57 30.83 -5.71
C ILE A 18 3.20 31.49 -5.68
N ASN A 19 3.07 32.58 -6.44
CA ASN A 19 1.81 33.28 -6.63
C ASN A 19 0.85 32.46 -7.50
N ASN A 20 -0.40 32.40 -7.03
CA ASN A 20 -1.66 32.24 -7.75
C ASN A 20 -1.87 30.99 -8.61
N TYR A 21 -2.80 30.12 -8.16
CA TYR A 21 -4.10 29.91 -8.82
C TYR A 21 -5.11 29.42 -7.75
N TYR A 22 -6.30 30.05 -7.73
CA TYR A 22 -7.43 29.92 -6.78
C TYR A 22 -7.36 30.72 -5.47
N ASN A 23 -7.73 32.00 -5.59
CA ASN A 23 -8.15 32.87 -4.49
C ASN A 23 -9.45 32.37 -3.84
N ASN A 24 -9.37 31.98 -2.56
CA ASN A 24 -10.11 32.60 -1.45
C ASN A 24 -10.00 31.74 -0.18
N TYR A 25 -8.83 31.73 0.46
CA TYR A 25 -8.72 31.49 1.90
C TYR A 25 -7.49 32.25 2.46
N ASN A 26 -7.63 33.57 2.61
CA ASN A 26 -6.70 34.32 3.45
C ASN A 26 -7.29 34.47 4.85
N LYS A 27 -6.65 33.81 5.83
CA LYS A 27 -6.29 34.41 7.12
C LYS A 27 -5.21 33.57 7.81
N ILE A 28 -4.01 34.16 7.88
CA ILE A 28 -2.90 33.87 8.80
C ILE A 28 -2.98 34.99 9.87
N ILE A 29 -2.84 34.84 11.20
CA ILE A 29 -1.65 34.71 12.10
C ILE A 29 -2.26 34.76 13.54
N TYR A 30 -1.82 34.01 14.57
CA TYR A 30 -0.83 34.42 15.59
C TYR A 30 -0.20 33.26 16.37
N ASN A 31 1.09 33.49 16.68
CA ASN A 31 2.01 32.71 17.49
C ASN A 31 1.60 32.61 18.98
N ASN A 32 2.08 31.53 19.61
CA ASN A 32 2.14 31.24 21.05
C ASN A 32 0.83 30.83 21.76
N LYS A 33 0.47 29.56 21.56
CA LYS A 33 0.17 28.57 22.62
C LYS A 33 -0.01 27.20 21.95
N ILE A 34 0.79 26.20 22.34
CA ILE A 34 0.69 24.83 21.83
C ILE A 34 -0.74 24.30 22.03
N LYS A 35 -1.41 23.94 20.93
CA LYS A 35 -2.57 23.03 20.91
C LYS A 35 -2.70 22.42 19.51
N ILE A 36 -2.05 21.28 19.27
CA ILE A 36 -2.35 20.48 18.07
C ILE A 36 -3.38 19.42 18.46
N ILE A 37 -4.65 19.69 18.15
CA ILE A 37 -5.70 18.68 18.14
C ILE A 37 -6.66 18.99 16.98
N PHE A 38 -6.45 18.38 15.83
CA PHE A 38 -7.52 18.21 14.85
C PHE A 38 -7.98 16.75 14.88
N LEU A 39 -9.00 16.47 15.71
CA LEU A 39 -9.66 15.16 15.78
C LEU A 39 -10.48 14.82 14.52
N ASN A 40 -10.75 15.83 13.70
CA ASN A 40 -11.74 15.79 12.64
C ASN A 40 -11.18 16.49 11.38
N LEU A 41 -11.15 15.80 10.25
CA LEU A 41 -10.80 16.37 8.96
C LEU A 41 -12.04 16.94 8.28
N LYS A 42 -12.00 18.24 7.96
CA LYS A 42 -12.95 18.82 7.00
C LYS A 42 -12.54 18.39 5.59
N ILE A 43 -13.32 17.50 5.00
CA ILE A 43 -13.13 17.02 3.64
C ILE A 43 -14.19 17.69 2.76
N PRO A 44 -13.82 18.59 1.82
CA PRO A 44 -14.72 18.92 0.71
C PRO A 44 -14.98 17.62 -0.06
N PHE A 45 -16.24 17.35 -0.43
CA PHE A 45 -16.71 16.15 -1.14
C PHE A 45 -15.58 15.29 -1.73
N ILE A 46 -15.35 14.09 -1.18
CA ILE A 46 -14.33 13.12 -1.61
C ILE A 46 -14.30 12.93 -3.13
N ASN A 47 -15.46 13.05 -3.79
CA ASN A 47 -15.59 12.94 -5.24
C ASN A 47 -14.90 14.05 -6.04
N ASN A 48 -14.73 15.26 -5.48
CA ASN A 48 -14.14 16.40 -6.21
C ASN A 48 -12.63 16.51 -6.01
N ASN A 49 -12.09 16.11 -4.84
CA ASN A 49 -10.65 16.22 -4.57
C ASN A 49 -9.84 15.00 -5.02
N CYS A 50 -10.47 13.82 -5.16
CA CYS A 50 -9.75 12.60 -5.53
C CYS A 50 -9.89 12.23 -7.00
N LYS A 51 -10.81 12.83 -7.77
CA LYS A 51 -10.91 12.54 -9.21
C LYS A 51 -9.96 13.43 -9.99
N ILE A 52 -9.03 12.80 -10.71
CA ILE A 52 -8.30 13.47 -11.77
C ILE A 52 -9.13 13.40 -13.05
N ASP A 53 -9.34 14.55 -13.70
CA ASP A 53 -9.90 14.59 -15.05
C ASP A 53 -8.95 13.94 -16.07
N LYS A 54 -9.52 13.37 -17.14
CA LYS A 54 -8.76 12.74 -18.26
C LYS A 54 -7.60 13.59 -18.77
N ILE A 55 -7.69 14.91 -18.63
CA ILE A 55 -6.71 15.89 -19.09
C ILE A 55 -5.34 15.70 -18.41
N ILE A 56 -5.30 15.34 -17.12
CA ILE A 56 -4.02 15.22 -16.39
C ILE A 56 -3.44 13.80 -16.49
N SER A 57 -4.28 12.77 -16.63
CA SER A 57 -3.80 11.38 -16.73
C SER A 57 -4.81 10.42 -17.38
N SER A 58 -5.70 9.80 -16.61
CA SER A 58 -6.61 8.74 -17.07
C SER A 58 -7.88 8.66 -16.23
N ILE A 59 -8.91 7.97 -16.74
CA ILE A 59 -10.22 7.75 -16.09
C ILE A 59 -10.10 7.01 -14.73
N LYS A 60 -8.95 6.40 -14.43
CA LYS A 60 -8.69 5.61 -13.22
C LYS A 60 -7.44 6.11 -12.46
N SER A 61 -7.21 7.42 -12.52
CA SER A 61 -6.14 8.11 -11.79
C SER A 61 -6.75 9.02 -10.72
N ASN A 62 -6.05 9.20 -9.58
CA ASN A 62 -6.48 10.08 -8.51
C ASN A 62 -5.33 10.99 -8.06
N LEU A 63 -5.66 12.21 -7.67
CA LEU A 63 -4.74 13.16 -7.05
C LEU A 63 -5.02 13.15 -5.55
N LEU A 64 -4.00 12.93 -4.75
CA LEU A 64 -4.06 13.15 -3.31
C LEU A 64 -3.32 14.46 -3.04
N ASP A 65 -3.98 15.44 -2.42
CA ASP A 65 -3.39 16.72 -2.07
C ASP A 65 -3.34 16.95 -0.55
N LYS A 66 -2.43 17.81 -0.10
CA LYS A 66 -2.40 18.32 1.29
C LYS A 66 -2.49 17.20 2.35
N ILE A 67 -3.61 17.17 3.07
CA ILE A 67 -3.86 16.24 4.17
C ILE A 67 -3.95 14.78 3.72
N TYR A 68 -4.37 14.52 2.49
CA TYR A 68 -4.46 13.15 1.96
C TYR A 68 -3.06 12.52 1.82
N CYS A 69 -2.06 13.30 1.41
CA CYS A 69 -0.66 12.85 1.36
C CYS A 69 -0.15 12.46 2.74
N PHE A 70 -0.43 13.29 3.76
CA PHE A 70 -0.01 13.00 5.13
C PHE A 70 -0.79 11.82 5.74
N LEU A 71 -2.06 11.65 5.38
CA LEU A 71 -2.86 10.50 5.80
C LEU A 71 -2.30 9.19 5.22
N GLU A 72 -2.00 9.16 3.92
CA GLU A 72 -1.39 7.99 3.27
C GLU A 72 -0.06 7.62 3.96
N LYS A 73 0.84 8.61 4.15
CA LYS A 73 2.10 8.41 4.87
C LYS A 73 1.91 7.93 6.31
N SER A 74 0.90 8.46 7.01
CA SER A 74 0.63 8.06 8.40
C SER A 74 0.20 6.60 8.51
N ILE A 75 -0.62 6.15 7.57
CA ILE A 75 -1.08 4.76 7.47
C ILE A 75 0.11 3.85 7.15
N GLU A 76 0.92 4.25 6.16
CA GLU A 76 2.14 3.54 5.77
C GLU A 76 3.07 3.35 6.97
N ILE A 77 3.49 4.44 7.62
CA ILE A 77 4.38 4.41 8.80
C ILE A 77 3.79 3.53 9.90
N TYR A 78 2.48 3.61 10.15
CA TYR A 78 1.83 2.79 11.17
C TYR A 78 1.90 1.29 10.87
N ILE A 79 1.60 0.91 9.62
CA ILE A 79 1.65 -0.49 9.18
C ILE A 79 3.08 -1.02 9.23
N PHE A 80 4.05 -0.25 8.69
CA PHE A 80 5.46 -0.64 8.72
C PHE A 80 5.94 -0.82 10.16
N LYS A 81 5.64 0.13 11.05
CA LYS A 81 5.99 0.01 12.46
C LYS A 81 5.52 -1.30 13.08
N ILE A 82 4.28 -1.71 12.83
CA ILE A 82 3.75 -2.99 13.34
C ILE A 82 4.50 -4.16 12.71
N GLN A 83 4.65 -4.17 11.39
CA GLN A 83 5.22 -5.31 10.69
C GLN A 83 6.70 -5.48 11.00
N THR A 84 7.48 -4.40 11.07
CA THR A 84 8.91 -4.47 11.35
C THR A 84 9.18 -4.71 12.84
N ILE A 85 8.53 -3.99 13.75
CA ILE A 85 8.83 -4.07 15.20
C ILE A 85 8.15 -5.26 15.87
N ASN A 86 6.87 -5.52 15.58
CA ASN A 86 6.12 -6.57 16.26
C ASN A 86 6.24 -7.92 15.55
N PHE A 87 6.39 -7.91 14.23
CA PHE A 87 6.39 -9.12 13.41
C PHE A 87 7.72 -9.38 12.69
N PHE A 88 8.75 -8.57 12.94
CA PHE A 88 10.13 -8.78 12.49
C PHE A 88 10.25 -8.96 10.96
N TYR A 89 9.51 -8.17 10.20
CA TYR A 89 9.73 -8.05 8.76
C TYR A 89 10.86 -7.06 8.48
N GLU A 90 11.68 -7.38 7.48
CA GLU A 90 12.68 -6.47 6.93
C GLU A 90 12.06 -5.62 5.83
N GLU A 91 12.18 -4.30 5.97
CA GLU A 91 11.71 -3.35 4.98
C GLU A 91 12.68 -3.30 3.79
N VAL A 92 12.13 -3.39 2.58
CA VAL A 92 12.90 -3.24 1.34
C VAL A 92 12.22 -2.29 0.38
N THR A 93 13.04 -1.64 -0.46
CA THR A 93 12.59 -0.87 -1.61
C THR A 93 13.00 -1.60 -2.90
N ILE A 94 12.18 -1.51 -3.94
CA ILE A 94 12.37 -2.23 -5.19
C ILE A 94 12.32 -1.30 -6.40
N PRO A 95 12.92 -1.67 -7.55
CA PRO A 95 12.66 -0.99 -8.82
C PRO A 95 11.18 -1.12 -9.22
N LEU A 96 10.67 -0.19 -10.03
CA LEU A 96 9.29 -0.25 -10.55
C LEU A 96 9.22 -0.72 -12.00
N ILE A 97 10.37 -0.75 -12.68
CA ILE A 97 10.52 -1.19 -14.06
C ILE A 97 11.21 -2.55 -14.04
N ILE A 98 10.61 -3.52 -14.73
CA ILE A 98 11.07 -4.90 -14.79
C ILE A 98 11.17 -5.40 -16.22
N ASN A 99 11.96 -6.45 -16.39
CA ASN A 99 12.07 -7.17 -17.66
C ASN A 99 11.00 -8.28 -17.78
N TYR A 100 10.92 -8.87 -18.96
CA TYR A 100 9.99 -9.96 -19.25
C TYR A 100 10.21 -11.21 -18.39
N SER A 101 11.46 -11.55 -18.07
CA SER A 101 11.78 -12.74 -17.28
C SER A 101 11.22 -12.66 -15.85
N ASN A 102 11.26 -11.49 -15.21
CA ASN A 102 10.63 -11.32 -13.88
C ASN A 102 9.13 -11.64 -13.90
N LEU A 103 8.42 -11.24 -14.96
CA LEU A 103 6.99 -11.51 -15.12
C LEU A 103 6.69 -12.99 -15.41
N LEU A 104 7.53 -13.63 -16.23
CA LEU A 104 7.44 -15.06 -16.49
C LEU A 104 7.63 -15.87 -15.20
N TYR A 105 8.73 -15.66 -14.49
CA TYR A 105 9.08 -16.48 -13.34
C TYR A 105 8.17 -16.24 -12.14
N SER A 106 7.59 -15.04 -12.00
CA SER A 106 6.56 -14.78 -10.98
C SER A 106 5.19 -15.37 -11.33
N GLY A 107 5.02 -15.93 -12.52
CA GLY A 107 3.75 -16.51 -12.99
C GLY A 107 2.69 -15.48 -13.38
N GLN A 108 3.05 -14.21 -13.55
CA GLN A 108 2.12 -13.19 -14.05
C GLN A 108 1.74 -13.43 -15.51
N ILE A 109 2.67 -13.95 -16.30
CA ILE A 109 2.45 -14.27 -17.72
C ILE A 109 2.23 -15.79 -17.86
N PRO A 110 1.29 -16.24 -18.72
CA PRO A 110 0.51 -15.45 -19.69
C PRO A 110 -0.76 -14.79 -19.13
N SER A 111 -1.28 -15.25 -17.98
CA SER A 111 -2.63 -14.93 -17.50
C SER A 111 -2.94 -13.45 -17.33
N PHE A 112 -1.97 -12.64 -16.89
CA PHE A 112 -2.16 -11.22 -16.59
C PHE A 112 -1.56 -10.29 -17.65
N TYR A 113 -1.06 -10.81 -18.77
CA TYR A 113 -0.33 -10.01 -19.77
C TYR A 113 -1.10 -8.77 -20.23
N ASN A 114 -2.40 -8.94 -20.53
CA ASN A 114 -3.26 -7.86 -20.99
C ASN A 114 -3.43 -6.74 -19.95
N ASN A 115 -3.24 -7.02 -18.67
CA ASN A 115 -3.32 -6.05 -17.58
C ASN A 115 -2.01 -5.30 -17.31
N LEU A 116 -0.90 -5.64 -17.98
CA LEU A 116 0.41 -5.02 -17.76
C LEU A 116 0.57 -3.73 -18.58
N PHE A 117 1.22 -2.74 -17.98
CA PHE A 117 1.76 -1.59 -18.70
C PHE A 117 3.12 -1.94 -19.31
N ILE A 118 3.27 -1.68 -20.60
CA ILE A 118 4.50 -1.90 -21.37
C ILE A 118 5.08 -0.52 -21.66
N ILE A 119 6.32 -0.28 -21.24
CA ILE A 119 7.02 0.98 -21.45
C ILE A 119 7.68 0.95 -22.84
N GLU A 120 8.41 -0.13 -23.10
CA GLU A 120 9.09 -0.42 -24.36
C GLU A 120 9.34 -1.93 -24.47
N LYS A 121 9.96 -2.37 -25.57
CA LYS A 121 10.27 -3.78 -25.79
C LYS A 121 11.03 -4.36 -24.57
N ASN A 122 10.48 -5.42 -23.98
CA ASN A 122 10.99 -6.09 -22.79
C ASN A 122 11.10 -5.23 -21.51
N LYS A 123 10.43 -4.07 -21.40
CA LYS A 123 10.32 -3.31 -20.15
C LYS A 123 8.86 -3.05 -19.77
N PHE A 124 8.53 -3.39 -18.53
CA PHE A 124 7.17 -3.35 -17.99
C PHE A 124 7.17 -2.63 -16.64
N LEU A 125 6.04 -2.00 -16.31
CA LEU A 125 5.79 -1.54 -14.94
C LEU A 125 5.28 -2.70 -14.08
N ILE A 126 5.65 -2.71 -12.80
CA ILE A 126 5.25 -3.79 -11.88
C ILE A 126 3.74 -3.76 -11.60
N PRO A 127 3.01 -4.89 -11.73
CA PRO A 127 1.61 -4.98 -11.30
C PRO A 127 1.45 -5.20 -9.79
N THR A 128 2.52 -5.58 -9.11
CA THR A 128 2.66 -5.81 -7.67
C THR A 128 4.14 -5.96 -7.32
N SER A 129 4.52 -5.59 -6.09
CA SER A 129 5.89 -5.76 -5.56
C SER A 129 6.34 -7.22 -5.59
N GLU A 130 5.39 -8.14 -5.40
CA GLU A 130 5.58 -9.60 -5.45
C GLU A 130 6.41 -10.07 -6.66
N VAL A 131 6.25 -9.44 -7.83
CA VAL A 131 6.98 -9.83 -9.05
C VAL A 131 8.48 -9.74 -8.85
N ILE A 132 8.96 -8.68 -8.21
CA ILE A 132 10.38 -8.48 -7.93
C ILE A 132 10.81 -9.26 -6.70
N LEU A 133 9.97 -9.31 -5.66
CA LEU A 133 10.31 -10.03 -4.43
C LEU A 133 10.54 -11.52 -4.69
N ASN A 134 9.82 -12.11 -5.65
CA ASN A 134 10.11 -13.46 -6.15
C ASN A 134 11.54 -13.61 -6.70
N SER A 135 12.05 -12.61 -7.42
CA SER A 135 13.40 -12.66 -8.00
C SER A 135 14.53 -12.63 -6.96
N LEU A 136 14.26 -12.12 -5.76
CA LEU A 136 15.24 -12.13 -4.66
C LEU A 136 15.67 -13.55 -4.30
N LEU A 137 14.83 -14.56 -4.56
CA LEU A 137 15.13 -15.97 -4.34
C LEU A 137 16.42 -16.44 -5.05
N PHE A 138 16.79 -15.82 -6.18
CA PHE A 138 18.04 -16.14 -6.87
C PHE A 138 19.30 -15.79 -6.07
N PHE A 139 19.20 -14.80 -5.18
CA PHE A 139 20.34 -14.25 -4.44
C PHE A 139 20.44 -14.77 -3.01
N VAL A 140 19.47 -15.56 -2.57
CA VAL A 140 19.40 -16.05 -1.18
C VAL A 140 20.34 -17.23 -0.95
N LYS A 141 21.21 -17.11 0.06
CA LYS A 141 22.00 -18.24 0.57
C LYS A 141 21.11 -19.17 1.39
N LYS A 142 21.31 -20.48 1.23
CA LYS A 142 20.47 -21.56 1.79
C LYS A 142 20.29 -21.55 3.32
N ASN A 143 21.07 -20.78 4.08
CA ASN A 143 21.05 -20.80 5.55
C ASN A 143 20.32 -19.59 6.18
N ILE A 144 19.74 -18.69 5.39
CA ILE A 144 19.15 -17.42 5.88
C ILE A 144 17.61 -17.53 5.92
N PHE A 145 17.07 -18.66 6.39
CA PHE A 145 15.61 -18.84 6.50
C PHE A 145 15.11 -18.76 7.95
N PRO A 146 13.89 -18.23 8.17
CA PRO A 146 12.98 -17.67 7.17
C PRO A 146 13.36 -16.25 6.76
N ILE A 147 13.08 -15.91 5.50
CA ILE A 147 13.13 -14.52 5.03
C ILE A 147 11.73 -13.93 5.17
N LYS A 148 11.65 -12.74 5.77
CA LYS A 148 10.40 -12.02 6.00
C LYS A 148 10.59 -10.59 5.51
N ILE A 149 9.97 -10.25 4.39
CA ILE A 149 10.10 -8.95 3.74
C ILE A 149 8.77 -8.22 3.77
N ILE A 150 8.84 -6.90 3.98
CA ILE A 150 7.75 -5.96 3.72
C ILE A 150 8.21 -4.88 2.74
N CYS A 151 7.35 -4.52 1.78
CA CYS A 151 7.68 -3.55 0.75
C CYS A 151 6.47 -2.68 0.43
N ASN A 152 6.64 -1.36 0.36
CA ASN A 152 5.64 -0.47 -0.21
C ASN A 152 6.07 -0.09 -1.61
N SER A 153 5.19 -0.28 -2.60
CA SER A 153 5.47 0.19 -3.95
C SER A 153 4.22 0.71 -4.63
N TYR A 154 4.44 1.58 -5.62
CA TYR A 154 3.43 1.79 -6.65
C TYR A 154 3.23 0.50 -7.45
N CYS A 155 1.99 0.20 -7.77
CA CYS A 155 1.54 -0.93 -8.56
C CYS A 155 0.74 -0.41 -9.74
N PHE A 156 0.99 -0.97 -10.93
CA PHE A 156 0.45 -0.49 -12.20
C PHE A 156 -0.34 -1.59 -12.90
N ARG A 157 -1.64 -1.38 -13.11
CA ARG A 157 -2.54 -2.33 -13.79
C ARG A 157 -3.43 -1.59 -14.77
N LYS A 158 -3.55 -2.05 -16.01
CA LYS A 158 -4.42 -1.38 -17.01
C LYS A 158 -5.90 -1.40 -16.62
N GLU A 159 -6.31 -2.39 -15.82
CA GLU A 159 -7.68 -2.56 -15.33
C GLU A 159 -8.71 -2.67 -16.47
N ILE A 160 -8.38 -3.48 -17.49
CA ILE A 160 -9.20 -3.74 -18.67
C ILE A 160 -10.47 -4.53 -18.27
N GLY A 161 -11.61 -4.16 -18.84
CA GLY A 161 -12.88 -4.89 -18.68
C GLY A 161 -13.63 -4.65 -17.35
N LYS A 162 -13.07 -3.85 -16.43
CA LYS A 162 -13.67 -3.59 -15.12
C LYS A 162 -14.34 -2.22 -15.08
N PHE A 163 -15.60 -2.18 -15.48
CA PHE A 163 -16.48 -1.00 -15.48
C PHE A 163 -17.50 -1.09 -14.31
N GLY A 164 -18.10 0.04 -13.93
CA GLY A 164 -19.11 0.09 -12.84
C GLY A 164 -18.71 0.93 -11.62
N LYS A 165 -19.70 1.32 -10.79
CA LYS A 165 -19.51 2.19 -9.61
C LYS A 165 -18.53 1.62 -8.58
N GLU A 166 -18.48 0.31 -8.46
CA GLU A 166 -17.55 -0.41 -7.57
C GLU A 166 -16.07 -0.24 -7.98
N ASN A 167 -15.84 0.05 -9.26
CA ASN A 167 -14.54 0.11 -9.90
C ASN A 167 -14.04 1.56 -10.10
N SER A 168 -14.43 2.49 -9.23
CA SER A 168 -14.13 3.92 -9.34
C SER A 168 -13.47 4.52 -8.10
N GLY A 169 -12.77 5.64 -8.27
CA GLY A 169 -12.07 6.37 -7.20
C GLY A 169 -10.91 5.58 -6.60
N LEU A 170 -10.70 5.68 -5.28
CA LEU A 170 -9.59 5.02 -4.57
C LEU A 170 -9.74 3.50 -4.44
N LYS A 171 -10.91 2.94 -4.81
CA LYS A 171 -11.16 1.50 -4.77
C LYS A 171 -10.42 0.74 -5.87
N ARG A 172 -10.28 1.37 -7.05
CA ARG A 172 -9.67 0.75 -8.23
C ARG A 172 -9.04 1.81 -9.12
N GLN A 173 -7.73 1.72 -9.28
CA GLN A 173 -6.93 2.68 -10.02
C GLN A 173 -5.97 1.95 -10.95
N GLN A 174 -5.51 2.64 -11.99
CA GLN A 174 -4.42 2.13 -12.82
C GLN A 174 -3.07 2.18 -12.10
N GLN A 175 -2.88 3.18 -11.24
CA GLN A 175 -1.74 3.31 -10.34
C GLN A 175 -2.26 3.40 -8.90
N PHE A 176 -1.73 2.56 -8.01
CA PHE A 176 -2.04 2.59 -6.58
C PHE A 176 -0.83 2.15 -5.77
N LYS A 177 -0.72 2.62 -4.51
CA LYS A 177 0.27 2.08 -3.57
C LYS A 177 -0.26 0.85 -2.86
N LYS A 178 0.61 -0.14 -2.70
CA LYS A 178 0.31 -1.34 -1.95
C LYS A 178 1.53 -1.72 -1.12
N ILE A 179 1.28 -2.00 0.14
CA ILE A 179 2.24 -2.64 1.01
C ILE A 179 2.10 -4.15 0.82
N GLU A 180 3.19 -4.82 0.48
CA GLU A 180 3.26 -6.25 0.24
C GLU A 180 4.09 -6.91 1.34
N ILE A 181 3.61 -8.03 1.83
CA ILE A 181 4.35 -8.98 2.67
C ILE A 181 4.80 -10.14 1.79
N PHE A 182 6.04 -10.57 2.00
CA PHE A 182 6.62 -11.70 1.31
C PHE A 182 7.43 -12.53 2.30
N GLN A 183 7.13 -13.82 2.42
CA GLN A 183 7.91 -14.73 3.24
C GLN A 183 8.40 -15.91 2.44
N PHE A 184 9.65 -16.28 2.69
CA PHE A 184 10.24 -17.47 2.11
C PHE A 184 10.86 -18.35 3.21
N PHE A 185 10.53 -19.64 3.20
CA PHE A 185 10.80 -20.52 4.32
C PHE A 185 10.80 -22.00 3.90
N TYR A 186 11.37 -22.86 4.74
CA TYR A 186 11.29 -24.32 4.58
C TYR A 186 9.86 -24.84 4.76
N LYS A 187 9.45 -25.91 4.07
CA LYS A 187 8.06 -26.43 4.11
C LYS A 187 7.48 -26.68 5.51
N ASN A 188 8.34 -26.88 6.50
CA ASN A 188 7.94 -27.19 7.87
C ASN A 188 7.06 -26.07 8.44
N ASN A 189 5.98 -26.47 9.11
CA ASN A 189 5.03 -25.56 9.77
C ASN A 189 4.39 -24.54 8.81
N SER A 190 4.27 -24.87 7.52
CA SER A 190 3.78 -23.95 6.49
C SER A 190 2.38 -23.40 6.75
N LEU A 191 1.46 -24.23 7.24
CA LEU A 191 0.11 -23.79 7.60
C LEU A 191 0.11 -22.85 8.81
N GLU A 192 0.89 -23.16 9.86
CA GLU A 192 1.03 -22.28 11.03
C GLU A 192 1.57 -20.90 10.62
N ARG A 193 2.57 -20.89 9.73
CA ARG A 193 3.12 -19.65 9.17
C ARG A 193 2.11 -18.88 8.33
N PHE A 194 1.33 -19.58 7.49
CA PHE A 194 0.26 -18.98 6.71
C PHE A 194 -0.80 -18.33 7.62
N TYR A 195 -1.26 -19.02 8.66
CA TYR A 195 -2.21 -18.47 9.63
C TYR A 195 -1.61 -17.34 10.47
N SER A 196 -0.31 -17.37 10.77
CA SER A 196 0.41 -16.26 11.40
C SER A 196 0.39 -15.01 10.51
N VAL A 197 0.66 -15.14 9.20
CA VAL A 197 0.57 -14.00 8.26
C VAL A 197 -0.85 -13.44 8.20
N CYS A 198 -1.86 -14.31 8.13
CA CYS A 198 -3.27 -13.89 8.19
C CYS A 198 -3.56 -13.12 9.48
N SER A 199 -3.12 -13.65 10.62
CA SER A 199 -3.29 -13.02 11.94
C SER A 199 -2.63 -11.64 12.03
N ASN A 200 -1.46 -11.45 11.42
CA ASN A 200 -0.78 -10.15 11.41
C ASN A 200 -1.59 -9.08 10.67
N ILE A 201 -2.24 -9.45 9.56
CA ILE A 201 -3.09 -8.54 8.78
C ILE A 201 -4.39 -8.26 9.53
N ILE A 202 -5.01 -9.30 10.10
CA ILE A 202 -6.20 -9.17 10.95
C ILE A 202 -5.93 -8.25 12.14
N PHE A 203 -4.75 -8.35 12.77
CA PHE A 203 -4.36 -7.47 13.87
C PHE A 203 -4.42 -5.99 13.46
N ILE A 204 -3.92 -5.63 12.27
CA ILE A 204 -4.00 -4.27 11.75
C ILE A 204 -5.46 -3.84 11.55
N LEU A 205 -6.29 -4.67 10.89
CA LEU A 205 -7.70 -4.35 10.64
C LEU A 205 -8.50 -4.16 11.93
N ASN A 206 -8.24 -4.99 12.95
CA ASN A 206 -8.82 -4.85 14.27
C ASN A 206 -8.44 -3.51 14.93
N LYS A 207 -7.19 -3.04 14.77
CA LYS A 207 -6.76 -1.72 15.27
C LYS A 207 -7.47 -0.56 14.57
N PHE A 208 -7.76 -0.71 13.26
CA PHE A 208 -8.60 0.22 12.50
C PHE A 208 -10.11 0.03 12.73
N LYS A 209 -10.54 -0.97 13.51
CA LYS A 209 -11.95 -1.26 13.79
C LYS A 209 -12.82 -1.38 12.52
N ILE A 210 -12.27 -1.96 11.46
CA ILE A 210 -12.98 -2.19 10.20
C ILE A 210 -13.64 -3.57 10.25
N LYS A 211 -14.93 -3.67 9.86
CA LYS A 211 -15.63 -4.95 9.74
C LYS A 211 -15.10 -5.70 8.52
N PHE A 212 -14.63 -6.92 8.73
CA PHE A 212 -14.14 -7.79 7.67
C PHE A 212 -14.70 -9.22 7.79
N ARG A 213 -14.58 -9.99 6.71
CA ARG A 213 -14.74 -11.44 6.68
C ARG A 213 -13.54 -12.06 5.97
N ILE A 214 -13.31 -13.33 6.21
CA ILE A 214 -12.25 -14.10 5.55
C ILE A 214 -12.91 -15.13 4.65
N ILE A 215 -12.54 -15.12 3.37
CA ILE A 215 -13.01 -16.05 2.38
C ILE A 215 -11.87 -16.98 2.01
N LYS A 216 -12.09 -18.30 2.14
CA LYS A 216 -11.19 -19.29 1.57
C LYS A 216 -11.50 -19.43 0.08
N ILE A 217 -10.50 -19.23 -0.76
CA ILE A 217 -10.66 -19.32 -2.21
C ILE A 217 -10.85 -20.79 -2.62
N ASN A 218 -11.80 -21.02 -3.52
CA ASN A 218 -12.08 -22.34 -4.05
C ASN A 218 -10.88 -22.84 -4.89
N SER A 219 -10.60 -24.14 -4.82
CA SER A 219 -9.54 -24.80 -5.59
C SER A 219 -9.56 -24.48 -7.09
N LEU A 220 -10.74 -24.29 -7.69
CA LEU A 220 -10.92 -23.95 -9.11
C LEU A 220 -10.51 -22.50 -9.45
N GLU A 221 -10.49 -21.62 -8.45
CA GLU A 221 -10.17 -20.19 -8.59
C GLU A 221 -8.75 -19.86 -8.09
N LEU A 222 -8.06 -20.84 -7.47
CA LEU A 222 -6.68 -20.65 -7.03
C LEU A 222 -5.77 -20.33 -8.22
N ASN A 223 -4.81 -19.43 -7.98
CA ASN A 223 -3.71 -19.24 -8.90
C ASN A 223 -2.93 -20.56 -8.99
N LYS A 224 -2.44 -20.94 -10.18
CA LYS A 224 -1.63 -22.15 -10.39
C LYS A 224 -0.46 -22.30 -9.42
N ASN A 225 0.08 -21.19 -8.94
CA ASN A 225 1.19 -21.17 -7.99
C ASN A 225 0.76 -21.39 -6.53
N SER A 226 -0.50 -21.11 -6.18
CA SER A 226 -1.02 -21.17 -4.81
C SER A 226 -1.61 -22.53 -4.45
N PHE A 227 -1.30 -22.98 -3.23
CA PHE A 227 -1.88 -24.15 -2.59
C PHE A 227 -3.10 -23.79 -1.73
N LEU A 228 -3.02 -22.64 -1.06
CA LEU A 228 -4.07 -22.12 -0.21
C LEU A 228 -4.07 -20.60 -0.30
N SER A 229 -5.23 -20.01 -0.56
CA SER A 229 -5.39 -18.56 -0.60
C SER A 229 -6.60 -18.14 0.24
N PHE A 230 -6.42 -17.10 1.05
CA PHE A 230 -7.48 -16.42 1.78
C PHE A 230 -7.58 -14.99 1.31
N ASP A 231 -8.81 -14.56 1.00
CA ASP A 231 -9.13 -13.16 0.77
C ASP A 231 -9.78 -12.59 2.02
N ILE A 232 -9.26 -11.45 2.48
CA ILE A 232 -9.90 -10.64 3.51
C ILE A 232 -10.71 -9.57 2.81
N GLU A 233 -12.02 -9.66 2.97
CA GLU A 233 -12.96 -8.71 2.42
C GLU A 233 -13.51 -7.80 3.51
N VAL A 234 -13.65 -6.53 3.21
CA VAL A 234 -14.19 -5.51 4.11
C VAL A 234 -15.57 -5.07 3.64
N PHE A 235 -16.45 -4.80 4.59
CA PHE A 235 -17.81 -4.40 4.25
C PHE A 235 -17.87 -2.92 3.89
N ASP A 236 -18.31 -2.62 2.67
CA ASP A 236 -18.61 -1.27 2.20
C ASP A 236 -20.11 -1.01 2.42
N TYR A 237 -20.45 -0.39 3.55
CA TYR A 237 -21.84 -0.12 3.88
C TYR A 237 -22.49 0.96 3.01
N TYR A 238 -21.72 1.76 2.26
CA TYR A 238 -22.30 2.74 1.33
C TYR A 238 -22.85 2.06 0.09
N ASN A 239 -22.12 1.05 -0.43
CA ASN A 239 -22.55 0.27 -1.59
C ASN A 239 -23.26 -1.05 -1.21
N ASN A 240 -23.30 -1.40 0.08
CA ASN A 240 -23.83 -2.66 0.61
C ASN A 240 -23.19 -3.92 -0.01
N ILE A 241 -21.86 -3.90 -0.15
CA ILE A 241 -21.07 -4.98 -0.77
C ILE A 241 -19.84 -5.32 0.08
N TRP A 242 -19.26 -6.49 -0.17
CA TRP A 242 -17.94 -6.85 0.33
C TRP A 242 -16.88 -6.51 -0.69
N LEU A 243 -15.82 -5.82 -0.26
CA LEU A 243 -14.69 -5.45 -1.10
C LEU A 243 -13.46 -6.23 -0.65
N GLU A 244 -12.81 -6.94 -1.57
CA GLU A 244 -11.48 -7.51 -1.33
C GLU A 244 -10.52 -6.40 -0.89
N LEU A 245 -9.81 -6.60 0.22
CA LEU A 245 -8.79 -5.69 0.70
C LEU A 245 -7.40 -6.34 0.76
N SER A 246 -7.35 -7.61 1.08
CA SER A 246 -6.11 -8.38 1.12
C SER A 246 -6.34 -9.75 0.51
N SER A 247 -5.35 -10.22 -0.25
CA SER A 247 -5.24 -11.61 -0.65
C SER A 247 -3.93 -12.15 -0.08
N ILE A 248 -3.98 -13.30 0.57
CA ILE A 248 -2.86 -14.00 1.21
C ILE A 248 -2.77 -15.37 0.59
N SER A 249 -1.64 -15.73 -0.02
CA SER A 249 -1.47 -17.04 -0.65
C SER A 249 -0.22 -17.76 -0.14
N LEU A 250 -0.40 -19.03 0.25
CA LEU A 250 0.67 -20.00 0.41
C LEU A 250 0.96 -20.62 -0.96
N CYS A 251 2.14 -20.40 -1.48
CA CYS A 251 2.58 -20.82 -2.80
C CYS A 251 3.61 -21.95 -2.68
N ILE A 252 3.33 -23.06 -3.36
CA ILE A 252 4.20 -24.26 -3.37
C ILE A 252 4.70 -24.61 -4.78
N ASN A 253 4.00 -24.15 -5.82
CA ASN A 253 4.29 -24.44 -7.23
C ASN A 253 4.89 -23.24 -7.96
N ASN A 254 5.44 -22.27 -7.24
CA ASN A 254 6.05 -21.09 -7.84
C ASN A 254 7.34 -21.48 -8.60
N PRO A 255 7.52 -21.09 -9.88
CA PRO A 255 8.67 -21.45 -10.70
C PRO A 255 10.04 -21.22 -10.01
N PHE A 256 10.17 -20.15 -9.21
CA PHE A 256 11.41 -19.85 -8.49
C PHE A 256 11.74 -20.85 -7.37
N LEU A 257 10.74 -21.53 -6.80
CA LEU A 257 10.96 -22.54 -5.76
C LEU A 257 11.72 -23.75 -6.32
N PHE A 258 11.45 -24.11 -7.57
CA PHE A 258 12.14 -25.23 -8.23
C PHE A 258 13.63 -24.97 -8.44
N TYR A 259 14.03 -23.70 -8.67
CA TYR A 259 15.44 -23.34 -8.81
C TYR A 259 16.27 -23.70 -7.56
N LEU A 260 15.68 -23.58 -6.37
CA LEU A 260 16.39 -23.83 -5.11
C LEU A 260 16.54 -25.31 -4.76
N LYS A 261 16.00 -26.23 -5.58
CA LYS A 261 16.10 -27.71 -5.46
C LYS A 261 15.82 -28.24 -4.04
N LYS A 262 14.94 -27.58 -3.28
CA LYS A 262 14.58 -27.92 -1.90
C LYS A 262 13.09 -27.67 -1.66
N ASN A 263 12.52 -28.41 -0.70
CA ASN A 263 11.15 -28.27 -0.19
C ASN A 263 10.93 -26.92 0.51
N ASN A 264 10.95 -25.82 -0.25
CA ASN A 264 10.75 -24.48 0.26
C ASN A 264 9.40 -23.95 -0.24
N TYR A 265 8.72 -23.17 0.59
CA TYR A 265 7.45 -22.54 0.28
C TYR A 265 7.54 -21.03 0.43
N LEU A 266 6.59 -20.37 -0.21
CA LEU A 266 6.47 -18.94 -0.25
C LEU A 266 5.11 -18.51 0.28
N ILE A 267 5.05 -17.40 1.00
CA ILE A 267 3.80 -16.68 1.24
C ILE A 267 3.92 -15.28 0.64
N ASN A 268 2.93 -14.87 -0.14
CA ASN A 268 2.71 -13.48 -0.52
C ASN A 268 1.42 -12.97 0.14
N ALA A 269 1.38 -11.69 0.49
CA ALA A 269 0.18 -11.10 1.07
C ALA A 269 0.10 -9.59 0.84
N SER A 270 -1.09 -9.10 0.49
CA SER A 270 -1.35 -7.66 0.46
C SER A 270 -1.59 -7.12 1.87
N CYS A 271 -0.80 -6.17 2.35
CA CYS A 271 -0.82 -5.71 3.75
C CYS A 271 -0.65 -4.19 3.91
N LEU A 272 -1.41 -3.29 3.29
CA LEU A 272 -2.67 -3.40 2.56
C LEU A 272 -2.57 -2.42 1.37
N PRO A 273 -3.49 -2.45 0.38
CA PRO A 273 -3.60 -1.40 -0.61
C PRO A 273 -3.98 -0.07 0.05
N LEU A 274 -3.07 0.92 0.04
CA LEU A 274 -3.20 2.15 0.82
C LEU A 274 -4.41 3.00 0.39
N GLY A 275 -4.65 3.11 -0.93
CA GLY A 275 -5.80 3.84 -1.46
C GLY A 275 -7.14 3.27 -0.96
N ARG A 276 -7.29 1.93 -0.96
CA ARG A 276 -8.49 1.27 -0.40
C ARG A 276 -8.62 1.52 1.09
N LEU A 277 -7.52 1.49 1.84
CA LEU A 277 -7.56 1.76 3.27
C LEU A 277 -7.95 3.20 3.59
N ILE A 278 -7.48 4.18 2.82
CA ILE A 278 -7.92 5.58 2.92
C ILE A 278 -9.43 5.70 2.65
N TYR A 279 -9.92 5.05 1.58
CA TYR A 279 -11.36 4.98 1.30
C TYR A 279 -12.15 4.43 2.48
N LEU A 280 -11.69 3.33 3.10
CA LEU A 280 -12.35 2.73 4.25
C LEU A 280 -12.31 3.62 5.49
N ILE A 281 -11.24 4.36 5.72
CA ILE A 281 -11.19 5.34 6.81
C ILE A 281 -12.25 6.42 6.59
N PHE A 282 -12.38 6.95 5.37
CA PHE A 282 -13.40 7.93 5.04
C PHE A 282 -14.82 7.40 5.09
N LEU A 283 -14.97 6.10 4.85
CA LEU A 283 -16.20 5.40 5.07
C LEU A 283 -16.41 5.32 6.60
N TYR A 284 -15.76 4.38 7.29
CA TYR A 284 -16.02 4.00 8.69
C TYR A 284 -15.90 5.11 9.74
N TYR A 285 -15.09 6.14 9.49
CA TYR A 285 -14.88 7.22 10.45
C TYR A 285 -15.61 8.50 10.07
N ARG A 286 -16.50 8.47 9.07
CA ARG A 286 -17.35 9.61 8.71
C ARG A 286 -18.28 9.98 9.85
N ILE A 287 -18.28 11.24 10.23
CA ILE A 287 -19.24 11.81 11.18
C ILE A 287 -20.40 12.44 10.41
N ASN A 288 -20.11 13.18 9.33
CA ASN A 288 -21.12 13.77 8.45
C ASN A 288 -20.54 14.01 7.04
N ASN A 289 -21.27 14.73 6.18
CA ASN A 289 -20.88 14.93 4.79
C ASN A 289 -19.54 15.63 4.56
N PHE A 290 -19.08 16.40 5.54
CA PHE A 290 -17.88 17.22 5.42
C PHE A 290 -16.80 16.80 6.40
N LEU A 291 -17.04 15.80 7.25
CA LEU A 291 -16.24 15.58 8.42
C LEU A 291 -15.96 14.09 8.66
N VAL A 292 -14.67 13.74 8.68
CA VAL A 292 -14.18 12.40 9.02
C VAL A 292 -13.27 12.48 10.24
N LYS A 293 -13.49 11.58 11.20
CA LYS A 293 -12.63 11.42 12.36
C LYS A 293 -11.36 10.66 11.99
N ILE A 294 -10.20 11.07 12.49
CA ILE A 294 -8.97 10.29 12.27
C ILE A 294 -8.91 9.11 13.23
N PRO A 295 -8.56 7.89 12.76
CA PRO A 295 -8.32 6.75 13.63
C PRO A 295 -7.26 7.10 14.69
N LYS A 296 -7.58 6.86 15.98
CA LYS A 296 -6.69 7.19 17.11
C LYS A 296 -5.28 6.63 16.94
N ILE A 297 -5.17 5.45 16.35
CA ILE A 297 -3.93 4.71 16.12
C ILE A 297 -2.93 5.43 15.22
N ILE A 298 -3.39 6.22 14.26
CA ILE A 298 -2.53 6.99 13.34
C ILE A 298 -2.50 8.49 13.69
N ASN A 299 -3.36 8.94 14.61
CA ASN A 299 -3.50 10.35 14.95
C ASN A 299 -2.20 10.99 15.43
N LYS A 300 -1.41 10.27 16.26
CA LYS A 300 -0.11 10.76 16.73
C LYS A 300 0.87 10.94 15.58
N ILE A 301 0.95 9.96 14.66
CA ILE A 301 1.85 10.01 13.50
C ILE A 301 1.44 11.17 12.59
N LEU A 302 0.14 11.27 12.27
CA LEU A 302 -0.39 12.35 11.44
C LEU A 302 -0.11 13.73 12.03
N THR A 303 -0.28 13.87 13.34
CA THR A 303 -0.01 15.12 14.08
C THR A 303 1.46 15.54 13.96
N GLU A 304 2.40 14.58 14.04
CA GLU A 304 3.82 14.88 13.86
C GLU A 304 4.15 15.24 12.39
N LEU A 305 3.59 14.51 11.42
CA LEU A 305 3.81 14.79 10.00
C LEU A 305 3.29 16.16 9.57
N LEU A 306 2.21 16.64 10.19
CA LEU A 306 1.64 17.96 9.89
C LEU A 306 2.48 19.13 10.42
N LYS A 307 3.51 18.88 11.22
CA LYS A 307 4.48 19.89 11.66
C LYS A 307 5.64 20.08 10.68
N TRP A 308 5.79 19.19 9.70
CA TRP A 308 6.85 19.25 8.69
C TRP A 308 6.61 20.42 7.73
#